data_AF-A0A529XXI3-F1
#
_entry.id   AF-A0A529XXI3-F1
#
_cell.length_a   1.000
_cell.length_b   1.000
_cell.length_c   1.000
_cell.angle_alpha   90.00
_cell.angle_beta   90.00
_cell.angle_gamma   90.00
#
_symmetry.space_group_name_H-M   'P 1'
#
loop_
_entity.id
_entity.type
_entity.pdbx_description
1 polymer ?
#
loop_
_entity_poly.entity_id
_entity_poly.type
_entity_poly.pdbx_seq_one_letter_code
_entity_poly.pdbx_strand_id
1 'polypeptide(L)'
;LGSGKVAEFADIVKERKAELVIVDHPLTPVQQRNLEKELNAKVLDRTGLILEIFGERARTKEGTLQVELAHLNYQKGRLVRSWTHLERQRGGAGFLGGPGETQIESDRRILQDKITKLKHELETVRRTRDLHRAKRKKVPFPVVAIVGYTNAGKSTLFNRLTGAGVLAED
;
A
#
# COMPACT_ATOMS: atom_id res chain seq x y z
N LEU A 1 9.27 -1.48 -21.18
CA LEU A 1 9.97 -2.76 -21.42
C LEU A 1 9.38 -3.40 -22.67
N GLY A 2 10.23 -3.83 -23.60
CA GLY A 2 9.79 -4.60 -24.77
C GLY A 2 9.58 -6.08 -24.41
N SER A 3 8.82 -6.80 -25.24
CA SER A 3 8.51 -8.23 -25.03
C SER A 3 9.75 -9.11 -24.92
N GLY A 4 10.79 -8.86 -25.74
CA GLY A 4 12.04 -9.62 -25.69
C GLY A 4 12.75 -9.54 -24.34
N LYS A 5 12.75 -8.36 -23.70
CA LYS A 5 13.36 -8.20 -22.36
C LYS A 5 12.53 -8.88 -21.27
N VAL A 6 11.21 -8.90 -21.42
CA VAL A 6 10.32 -9.61 -20.49
C VAL A 6 10.56 -11.12 -20.56
N ALA A 7 10.74 -11.68 -21.76
CA ALA A 7 11.08 -13.09 -21.93
C ALA A 7 12.42 -13.46 -21.27
N GLU A 8 13.46 -12.65 -21.49
CA GLU A 8 14.76 -12.84 -20.82
C GLU A 8 14.63 -12.82 -19.29
N PHE A 9 13.81 -11.91 -18.75
CA PHE A 9 13.53 -11.89 -17.31
C PHE A 9 12.71 -13.10 -16.83
N ALA A 10 11.79 -13.61 -17.64
CA ALA A 10 11.01 -14.81 -17.30
C ALA A 10 11.93 -16.03 -17.15
N ASP A 11 12.92 -16.18 -18.03
CA ASP A 11 13.91 -17.25 -17.93
C ASP A 11 14.74 -17.13 -16.65
N ILE A 12 15.22 -15.91 -16.32
CA ILE A 12 15.96 -15.65 -15.08
C ILE A 12 15.11 -15.95 -13.84
N VAL A 13 13.84 -15.52 -13.82
CA VAL A 13 12.90 -15.76 -12.72
C VAL A 13 12.67 -17.27 -12.53
N LYS A 14 12.49 -18.01 -13.63
CA LYS A 14 12.31 -19.46 -13.61
C LYS A 14 13.56 -20.20 -13.12
N GLU A 15 14.73 -19.84 -13.65
CA GLU A 15 16.02 -20.43 -13.26
C GLU A 15 16.30 -20.22 -11.77
N ARG A 16 16.07 -18.99 -11.28
CA ARG A 16 16.29 -18.63 -9.88
C ARG A 16 15.14 -19.02 -8.96
N LYS A 17 14.04 -19.55 -9.49
CA LYS A 17 12.80 -19.87 -8.76
C LYS A 17 12.31 -18.68 -7.92
N ALA A 18 12.38 -17.47 -8.46
CA ALA A 18 11.99 -16.27 -7.75
C ALA A 18 10.46 -16.19 -7.64
N GLU A 19 9.93 -16.09 -6.42
CA GLU A 19 8.48 -15.97 -6.16
C GLU A 19 7.98 -14.52 -6.24
N LEU A 20 8.90 -13.56 -6.11
CA LEU A 20 8.62 -12.13 -6.09
C LEU A 20 9.60 -11.37 -6.99
N VAL A 21 9.05 -10.51 -7.84
CA VAL A 21 9.79 -9.57 -8.68
C VAL A 21 9.43 -8.16 -8.26
N ILE A 22 10.44 -7.35 -7.96
CA ILE A 22 10.27 -5.95 -7.60
C ILE A 22 10.66 -5.08 -8.80
N VAL A 23 9.75 -4.19 -9.19
CA VAL A 23 10.00 -3.19 -10.22
C VAL A 23 10.13 -1.83 -9.57
N ASP A 24 11.30 -1.22 -9.67
CA ASP A 24 11.61 0.09 -9.08
C ASP A 24 10.95 1.27 -9.81
N HIS A 25 9.78 1.07 -10.43
CA HIS A 25 9.00 2.10 -11.07
C HIS A 25 7.51 1.79 -10.88
N PRO A 26 6.64 2.80 -10.76
CA PRO A 26 5.20 2.57 -10.66
C PRO A 26 4.69 1.86 -11.93
N LEU A 27 3.82 0.86 -11.73
CA LEU A 27 3.21 0.10 -12.81
C LEU A 27 1.73 0.42 -12.89
N THR A 28 1.18 0.54 -14.08
CA THR A 28 -0.29 0.51 -14.24
C THR A 28 -0.83 -0.89 -13.87
N PRO A 29 -2.11 -1.02 -13.51
CA PRO A 29 -2.72 -2.33 -13.23
C PRO A 29 -2.53 -3.35 -14.37
N VAL A 30 -2.61 -2.90 -15.62
CA VAL A 30 -2.44 -3.76 -16.80
C VAL A 30 -0.99 -4.21 -16.95
N GLN A 31 -0.02 -3.31 -16.74
CA GLN A 31 1.40 -3.67 -16.80
C GLN A 31 1.76 -4.68 -15.73
N GLN A 32 1.33 -4.48 -14.49
CA GLN A 32 1.60 -5.43 -13.40
C GLN A 32 1.03 -6.81 -13.74
N ARG A 33 -0.24 -6.90 -14.15
CA ARG A 33 -0.87 -8.16 -14.54
C ARG A 33 -0.09 -8.88 -15.66
N ASN A 34 0.26 -8.13 -16.71
CA ASN A 34 0.98 -8.71 -17.84
C ASN A 34 2.34 -9.25 -17.39
N LEU A 35 3.06 -8.50 -16.56
CA LEU A 35 4.33 -8.95 -15.99
C LEU A 35 4.15 -10.18 -15.08
N GLU A 36 3.14 -10.21 -14.21
CA GLU A 36 2.85 -11.39 -13.37
C GLU A 36 2.58 -12.63 -14.20
N LYS A 37 1.84 -12.48 -15.30
CA LYS A 37 1.53 -13.59 -16.21
C LYS A 37 2.75 -14.09 -16.96
N GLU A 38 3.54 -13.18 -17.54
CA GLU A 38 4.71 -13.56 -18.35
C GLU A 38 5.87 -14.08 -17.49
N LEU A 39 6.06 -13.51 -16.29
CA LEU A 39 7.14 -13.92 -15.37
C LEU A 39 6.75 -15.11 -14.48
N ASN A 40 5.45 -15.44 -14.39
CA ASN A 40 4.92 -16.47 -13.49
C ASN A 40 5.37 -16.31 -12.02
N ALA A 41 5.41 -15.05 -11.55
CA ALA A 41 5.79 -14.66 -10.20
C ALA A 41 4.97 -13.45 -9.74
N LYS A 42 4.87 -13.22 -8.42
CA LYS A 42 4.22 -12.02 -7.90
C LYS A 42 5.05 -10.79 -8.30
N VAL A 43 4.40 -9.72 -8.76
CA VAL A 43 5.10 -8.48 -9.12
C VAL A 43 4.66 -7.36 -8.18
N LEU A 44 5.63 -6.72 -7.52
CA LEU A 44 5.41 -5.51 -6.75
C LEU A 44 6.12 -4.34 -7.43
N ASP A 45 5.41 -3.23 -7.60
CA ASP A 45 6.01 -1.99 -8.04
C ASP A 45 6.55 -1.18 -6.84
N ARG A 46 7.27 -0.09 -7.12
CA ARG A 46 7.80 0.81 -6.08
C ARG A 46 6.72 1.27 -5.10
N THR A 47 5.50 1.56 -5.58
CA THR A 47 4.39 2.01 -4.73
C THR A 47 3.95 0.91 -3.77
N GLY A 48 3.74 -0.30 -4.29
CA GLY A 48 3.38 -1.47 -3.49
C GLY A 48 4.43 -1.75 -2.43
N LEU A 49 5.72 -1.75 -2.80
CA LEU A 49 6.81 -1.97 -1.85
C LEU A 49 6.83 -0.93 -0.72
N ILE A 50 6.65 0.36 -1.04
CA ILE A 50 6.57 1.43 -0.04
C ILE A 50 5.40 1.19 0.92
N LEU A 51 4.23 0.77 0.41
CA LEU A 51 3.07 0.48 1.24
C LEU A 51 3.27 -0.74 2.15
N GLU A 52 3.97 -1.78 1.69
CA GLU A 52 4.35 -2.93 2.54
C GLU A 52 5.27 -2.47 3.69
N ILE A 53 6.32 -1.70 3.37
CA ILE A 53 7.26 -1.15 4.36
C ILE A 53 6.53 -0.27 5.37
N PHE A 54 5.60 0.58 4.91
CA PHE A 54 4.80 1.42 5.81
C PHE A 54 3.84 0.59 6.66
N GLY A 55 3.31 -0.52 6.13
CA GLY A 55 2.45 -1.44 6.87
C GLY A 55 3.19 -2.08 8.03
N GLU A 56 4.41 -2.55 7.78
CA GLU A 56 5.29 -3.13 8.80
C GLU A 56 5.70 -2.11 9.88
N ARG A 57 5.91 -0.85 9.49
CA ARG A 57 6.39 0.22 10.38
C ARG A 57 5.28 0.98 11.12
N ALA A 58 4.02 0.84 10.73
CA ALA A 58 2.91 1.58 11.34
C ALA A 58 2.61 1.09 12.77
N ARG A 59 2.99 1.88 13.79
CA ARG A 59 2.78 1.55 15.21
C ARG A 59 1.60 2.27 15.88
N THR A 60 1.21 3.43 15.36
CA THR A 60 0.11 4.22 15.95
C THR A 60 -1.20 3.91 15.24
N LYS A 61 -2.34 4.02 15.97
CA LYS A 61 -3.67 3.86 15.38
C LYS A 61 -3.87 4.75 14.15
N GLU A 62 -3.41 6.01 14.20
CA GLU A 62 -3.47 6.93 13.06
C GLU A 62 -2.66 6.39 11.87
N GLY A 63 -1.42 5.96 12.12
CA GLY A 63 -0.53 5.42 11.08
C GLY A 63 -1.10 4.17 10.43
N THR A 64 -1.60 3.22 11.22
CA THR A 64 -2.21 1.99 10.72
C THR A 64 -3.41 2.29 9.82
N LEU A 65 -4.32 3.17 10.26
CA LEU A 65 -5.49 3.58 9.47
C LEU A 65 -5.09 4.27 8.15
N GLN A 66 -4.06 5.11 8.18
CA GLN A 66 -3.58 5.79 6.97
C GLN A 66 -2.97 4.81 5.96
N VAL A 67 -2.17 3.87 6.43
CA VAL A 67 -1.52 2.87 5.58
C VAL A 67 -2.54 1.90 5.01
N GLU A 68 -3.50 1.43 5.81
CA GLU A 68 -4.58 0.56 5.34
C GLU A 68 -5.45 1.27 4.29
N LEU A 69 -5.80 2.53 4.53
CA LEU A 69 -6.52 3.36 3.56
C LEU A 69 -5.72 3.49 2.25
N ALA A 70 -4.41 3.70 2.33
CA ALA A 70 -3.55 3.79 1.16
C ALA A 70 -3.48 2.46 0.39
N HIS A 71 -3.35 1.33 1.09
CA HIS A 71 -3.40 -0.02 0.52
C HIS A 71 -4.70 -0.26 -0.24
N LEU A 72 -5.86 0.01 0.36
CA LEU A 72 -7.14 -0.20 -0.30
C LEU A 72 -7.32 0.68 -1.54
N ASN A 73 -6.87 1.94 -1.49
CA ASN A 73 -6.93 2.82 -2.66
C ASN A 73 -6.01 2.32 -3.79
N TYR A 74 -4.82 1.84 -3.45
CA TYR A 74 -3.88 1.26 -4.41
C TYR A 74 -4.42 -0.03 -5.04
N GLN A 75 -5.02 -0.91 -4.24
CA GLN A 75 -5.59 -2.18 -4.70
C GLN A 75 -6.88 -1.99 -5.52
N LYS A 76 -7.70 -0.97 -5.23
CA LYS A 76 -8.96 -0.71 -5.94
C LYS A 76 -8.82 -0.68 -7.46
N GLY A 77 -7.74 -0.11 -7.98
CA GLY A 77 -7.47 -0.07 -9.43
C GLY A 77 -6.95 -1.39 -10.01
N ARG A 78 -6.49 -2.31 -9.15
CA ARG A 78 -5.81 -3.57 -9.51
C ARG A 78 -6.69 -4.81 -9.32
N LEU A 79 -7.72 -4.71 -8.47
CA LEU A 79 -8.64 -5.81 -8.14
C LEU A 79 -9.56 -6.23 -9.30
N VAL A 80 -9.89 -5.32 -10.22
CA VAL A 80 -10.90 -5.55 -11.28
C VAL A 80 -10.57 -6.71 -12.24
N ARG A 81 -9.33 -7.23 -12.30
CA ARG A 81 -8.92 -8.16 -13.37
C ARG A 81 -8.22 -9.45 -12.93
N SER A 82 -7.80 -9.57 -11.67
CA SER A 82 -7.35 -10.85 -11.09
C SER A 82 -8.49 -11.90 -11.03
N TRP A 83 -9.73 -11.45 -11.26
CA TRP A 83 -10.96 -12.23 -11.18
C TRP A 83 -11.33 -12.95 -12.49
N THR A 84 -10.69 -12.61 -13.61
CA THR A 84 -10.93 -13.26 -14.91
C THR A 84 -10.57 -14.75 -14.94
N HIS A 85 -9.83 -15.25 -13.94
CA HIS A 85 -9.59 -16.69 -13.75
C HIS A 85 -10.72 -17.41 -12.99
N LEU A 86 -11.43 -16.73 -12.08
CA LEU A 86 -12.56 -17.31 -11.32
C LEU A 86 -13.82 -17.47 -12.20
N GLU A 87 -14.08 -16.51 -13.10
CA GLU A 87 -15.20 -16.60 -14.06
C GLU A 87 -15.02 -17.76 -15.06
N ARG A 88 -13.77 -18.11 -15.43
CA ARG A 88 -13.50 -19.21 -16.38
C ARG A 88 -13.51 -20.59 -15.76
N GLN A 89 -13.18 -20.72 -14.48
CA GLN A 89 -13.11 -22.03 -13.82
C GLN A 89 -14.48 -22.57 -13.38
N ARG A 90 -15.52 -21.73 -13.38
CA ARG A 90 -16.88 -22.08 -12.91
C ARG A 90 -17.96 -22.19 -13.99
N GLY A 91 -17.57 -22.17 -15.26
CA GLY A 91 -18.51 -22.36 -16.37
C GLY A 91 -19.30 -21.08 -16.68
N GLY A 92 -19.13 -20.57 -17.90
CA GLY A 92 -19.84 -19.40 -18.38
C GLY A 92 -21.34 -19.67 -18.49
N ALA A 93 -22.09 -19.29 -17.47
CA ALA A 93 -23.50 -18.91 -17.52
C ALA A 93 -23.94 -18.53 -16.09
N GLY A 94 -24.12 -17.24 -15.84
CA GLY A 94 -24.96 -16.71 -14.76
C GLY A 94 -24.65 -17.19 -13.33
N PHE A 95 -23.86 -16.42 -12.59
CA PHE A 95 -23.96 -16.46 -11.12
C PHE A 95 -24.36 -15.08 -10.62
N LEU A 96 -25.67 -14.81 -10.72
CA LEU A 96 -26.33 -13.68 -10.08
C LEU A 96 -26.30 -13.89 -8.56
N GLY A 97 -25.44 -13.15 -7.87
CA GLY A 97 -25.64 -12.87 -6.45
C GLY A 97 -26.66 -11.74 -6.31
N GLY A 98 -27.96 -12.06 -6.30
CA GLY A 98 -29.04 -11.04 -6.16
C GLY A 98 -29.38 -10.27 -7.43
N PRO A 99 -30.41 -9.40 -7.40
CA PRO A 99 -31.13 -8.93 -8.59
C PRO A 99 -30.28 -7.94 -9.42
N GLY A 100 -29.53 -8.45 -10.40
CA GLY A 100 -28.94 -7.67 -11.49
C GLY A 100 -27.55 -7.07 -11.24
N GLU A 101 -26.99 -7.15 -10.03
CA GLU A 101 -25.63 -6.66 -9.73
C GLU A 101 -24.58 -7.73 -10.08
N THR A 102 -23.53 -7.33 -10.79
CA THR A 102 -22.40 -8.24 -11.08
C THR A 102 -21.55 -8.46 -9.82
N GLN A 103 -20.91 -9.61 -9.69
CA GLN A 103 -20.02 -9.89 -8.56
C GLN A 103 -18.93 -8.81 -8.42
N ILE A 104 -18.39 -8.33 -9.54
CA ILE A 104 -17.39 -7.25 -9.61
C ILE A 104 -17.92 -5.94 -8.99
N GLU A 105 -19.19 -5.59 -9.22
CA GLU A 105 -19.81 -4.40 -8.66
C GLU A 105 -19.99 -4.51 -7.14
N SER A 106 -20.46 -5.66 -6.67
CA SER A 106 -20.61 -5.95 -5.24
C SER A 106 -19.28 -5.87 -4.49
N ASP A 107 -18.21 -6.46 -5.03
CA ASP A 107 -16.88 -6.39 -4.41
C ASP A 107 -16.29 -4.97 -4.43
N ARG A 108 -16.52 -4.24 -5.53
CA ARG A 108 -16.13 -2.82 -5.60
C ARG A 108 -16.87 -1.98 -4.56
N ARG A 109 -18.15 -2.29 -4.31
CA ARG A 109 -18.95 -1.65 -3.27
C ARG A 109 -18.41 -1.97 -1.87
N ILE A 110 -18.11 -3.23 -1.56
CA ILE A 110 -17.51 -3.63 -0.28
C ILE A 110 -16.19 -2.89 -0.02
N LEU A 111 -15.32 -2.78 -1.02
CA LEU A 111 -14.07 -2.01 -0.92
C LEU A 111 -14.33 -0.53 -0.67
N GLN A 112 -15.31 0.04 -1.37
CA GLN A 112 -15.68 1.45 -1.21
C GLN A 112 -16.25 1.74 0.19
N ASP A 113 -17.04 0.81 0.74
CA ASP A 113 -17.59 0.92 2.09
C ASP A 113 -16.48 0.85 3.14
N LYS A 114 -15.51 -0.06 2.97
CA LYS A 114 -14.30 -0.12 3.83
C LYS A 114 -13.49 1.17 3.77
N ILE A 115 -13.23 1.70 2.57
CA ILE A 115 -12.54 3.00 2.39
C ILE A 115 -13.29 4.11 3.11
N THR A 116 -14.61 4.15 2.99
CA THR A 116 -15.46 5.17 3.62
C THR A 116 -15.38 5.06 5.14
N LYS A 117 -15.46 3.86 5.70
CA LYS A 117 -15.32 3.61 7.14
C LYS A 117 -13.96 4.08 7.67
N LEU A 118 -12.86 3.68 7.01
CA LEU A 118 -11.51 4.08 7.42
C LEU A 118 -11.31 5.59 7.38
N LYS A 119 -11.90 6.29 6.40
CA LYS A 119 -11.87 7.77 6.36
C LYS A 119 -12.54 8.40 7.58
N HIS A 120 -13.71 7.91 7.98
CA HIS A 120 -14.42 8.40 9.18
C HIS A 120 -13.64 8.12 10.48
N GLU A 121 -13.04 6.93 10.59
CA GLU A 121 -12.18 6.59 11.72
C GLU A 121 -10.95 7.50 11.78
N LEU A 122 -10.33 7.78 10.63
CA LEU A 122 -9.19 8.68 10.53
C LEU A 122 -9.55 10.12 10.93
N GLU A 123 -10.73 10.61 10.56
CA GLU A 123 -11.22 11.92 11.02
C GLU A 123 -11.35 11.98 12.54
N THR A 124 -11.86 10.91 13.16
CA THR A 124 -11.99 10.83 14.62
C THR A 124 -10.63 10.93 15.29
N VAL A 125 -9.63 10.17 14.80
CA VAL A 125 -8.26 10.21 15.34
C VAL A 125 -7.61 11.58 15.14
N ARG A 126 -7.84 12.24 13.99
CA ARG A 126 -7.36 13.60 13.73
C ARG A 126 -7.94 14.61 14.73
N ARG A 127 -9.25 14.56 15.01
CA ARG A 127 -9.89 15.43 16.01
C ARG A 127 -9.25 15.28 17.39
N THR A 128 -8.99 14.05 17.83
CA THR A 128 -8.30 13.80 19.12
C THR A 128 -6.89 14.40 19.12
N ARG A 129 -6.13 14.22 18.03
CA ARG A 129 -4.78 14.78 17.90
C ARG A 129 -4.77 16.31 17.95
N ASP A 130 -5.74 16.96 17.33
CA ASP A 130 -5.84 18.42 17.31
C ASP A 130 -6.15 19.00 18.70
N LEU A 131 -6.97 18.31 19.51
CA LEU A 131 -7.19 18.67 20.92
C LEU A 131 -5.89 18.61 21.74
N HIS A 132 -5.07 17.57 21.56
CA HIS A 132 -3.76 17.48 22.20
C HIS A 132 -2.80 18.57 21.72
N ARG A 133 -2.81 18.90 20.42
CA ARG A 133 -1.99 19.97 19.84
C ARG A 133 -2.41 21.34 20.37
N ALA A 134 -3.70 21.60 20.55
CA ALA A 134 -4.21 22.86 21.10
C ALA A 134 -3.68 23.14 22.51
N LYS A 135 -3.56 22.11 23.36
CA LYS A 135 -2.92 22.24 24.69
C LYS A 135 -1.44 22.63 24.56
N ARG A 136 -0.69 22.00 23.65
CA ARG A 136 0.75 22.30 23.44
C ARG A 136 0.98 23.71 22.89
N LYS A 137 0.07 24.23 22.05
CA LYS A 137 0.13 25.61 21.55
C LYS A 137 0.02 26.69 22.65
N LYS A 138 -0.56 26.36 23.80
CA LYS A 138 -0.67 27.29 24.94
C LYS A 138 0.63 27.42 25.73
N VAL A 139 1.60 26.54 25.48
CA VAL A 139 2.89 26.54 26.16
C VAL A 139 3.87 27.38 25.33
N PRO A 140 4.67 28.28 25.93
CA PRO A 140 5.52 29.24 25.20
C PRO A 140 6.79 28.63 24.59
N PHE A 141 6.84 27.31 24.36
CA PHE A 141 8.01 26.66 23.79
C PHE A 141 7.91 26.58 22.25
N PRO A 142 9.01 26.84 21.53
CA PRO A 142 9.03 26.68 20.08
C PRO A 142 8.86 25.21 19.69
N VAL A 143 8.06 24.95 18.66
CA VAL A 143 7.86 23.62 18.09
C VAL A 143 8.78 23.48 16.87
N VAL A 144 9.72 22.54 16.95
CA VAL A 144 10.68 22.26 15.87
C VAL A 144 10.39 20.88 15.28
N ALA A 145 10.55 20.74 13.97
CA ALA A 145 10.44 19.47 13.26
C ALA A 145 11.72 19.18 12.47
N ILE A 146 12.22 17.95 12.56
CA ILE A 146 13.36 17.46 11.79
C ILE A 146 12.82 16.73 10.56
N VAL A 147 13.18 17.17 9.37
CA VAL A 147 12.71 16.62 8.09
C VAL A 147 13.88 16.23 7.19
N GLY A 148 13.65 15.29 6.27
CA GLY A 148 14.68 14.75 5.36
C GLY A 148 14.41 13.31 4.95
N TYR A 149 15.18 12.79 3.99
CA TYR A 149 15.07 11.41 3.50
C TYR A 149 15.35 10.35 4.58
N THR A 150 14.84 9.14 4.39
CA THR A 150 15.26 7.98 5.20
C THR A 150 16.77 7.83 5.15
N ASN A 151 17.39 7.44 6.26
CA ASN A 151 18.84 7.39 6.45
C ASN A 151 19.62 8.73 6.29
N ALA A 152 18.95 9.89 6.38
CA ALA A 152 19.63 11.19 6.40
C ALA A 152 20.20 11.57 7.80
N GLY A 153 20.34 10.63 8.74
CA GLY A 153 20.81 10.89 10.10
C GLY A 153 19.82 11.60 11.03
N LYS A 154 18.52 11.65 10.68
CA LYS A 154 17.48 12.33 11.47
C LYS A 154 17.35 11.77 12.90
N SER A 155 17.33 10.44 13.05
CA SER A 155 17.25 9.79 14.37
C SER A 155 18.52 10.05 15.19
N THR A 156 19.68 10.00 14.55
CA THR A 156 20.99 10.30 15.18
C THR A 156 21.04 11.73 15.71
N LEU A 157 20.62 12.72 14.90
CA LEU A 157 20.53 14.11 15.34
C LEU A 157 19.53 14.26 16.49
N PHE A 158 18.34 13.67 16.38
CA PHE A 158 17.31 13.73 17.41
C PHE A 158 17.80 13.16 18.75
N ASN A 159 18.45 11.98 18.73
CA ASN A 159 18.98 11.34 19.93
C ASN A 159 20.09 12.17 20.56
N ARG A 160 21.01 12.74 19.77
CA ARG A 160 22.06 13.63 20.29
C ARG A 160 21.50 14.90 20.94
N LEU A 161 20.44 15.47 20.37
CA LEU A 161 19.81 16.69 20.90
C LEU A 161 18.95 16.44 22.14
N THR A 162 18.32 15.26 22.24
CA THR A 162 17.29 14.99 23.26
C THR A 162 17.70 13.96 24.32
N GLY A 163 18.79 13.23 24.10
CA GLY A 163 19.15 12.04 24.90
C GLY A 163 18.16 10.89 24.75
N ALA A 164 17.22 10.95 23.79
CA ALA A 164 16.25 9.89 23.56
C ALA A 164 16.91 8.65 22.95
N GLY A 165 16.34 7.47 23.25
CA GLY A 165 16.76 6.18 22.69
C GLY A 165 15.93 5.79 21.47
N VAL A 166 15.68 6.70 20.52
CA VAL A 166 14.94 6.35 19.31
C VAL A 166 15.81 5.46 18.43
N LEU A 167 15.25 4.40 17.84
CA LEU A 167 15.97 3.53 16.91
C LEU A 167 16.57 4.36 15.76
N ALA A 168 17.89 4.30 15.63
CA ALA A 168 18.64 4.78 14.48
C ALA A 168 19.22 3.55 13.78
N GLU A 169 18.82 3.33 12.53
CA GLU A 169 19.52 2.41 11.64
C GLU A 169 20.67 3.22 11.04
N ASP A 170 21.91 2.83 11.32
CA ASP A 170 23.13 3.39 10.70
C ASP A 170 23.30 2.88 9.26
#